data_AF-A0A660UK80-F1
#
_entry.id   AF-A0A660UK80-F1
#
_cell.length_a   1.000
_cell.length_b   1.000
_cell.length_c   1.000
_cell.angle_alpha   90.00
_cell.angle_beta   90.00
_cell.angle_gamma   90.00
#
_symmetry.space_group_name_H-M   'P 1'
#
loop_
_entity.id
_entity.type
_entity.pdbx_description
1 polymer ?
#
loop_
_entity_poly.entity_id
_entity_poly.type
_entity_poly.pdbx_seq_one_letter_code
_entity_poly.pdbx_strand_id
1 'polypeptide(L)' 'MEVILKQDLPGVGKAGEIVTVADGYARNYLIPRGIAIPATEGNI' A
#
# COMPACT_ATOMS: atom_id res chain seq x y z
N MET A 1 -7.96 1.50 4.45
CA MET A 1 -7.70 1.46 3.00
C MET A 1 -6.81 0.30 2.66
N GLU A 2 -7.20 -0.50 1.67
CA GLU A 2 -6.38 -1.61 1.16
C GLU A 2 -5.40 -1.07 0.12
N VAL A 3 -4.14 -1.50 0.25
CA VAL A 3 -3.07 -1.11 -0.68
C VAL A 3 -2.21 -2.31 -1.02
N ILE A 4 -1.71 -2.37 -2.25
CA ILE A 4 -0.71 -3.32 -2.68
C ILE A 4 0.66 -2.67 -2.50
N LEU A 5 1.51 -3.29 -1.69
CA LEU A 5 2.89 -2.83 -1.49
C LEU A 5 3.71 -3.08 -2.76
N LYS A 6 4.47 -2.09 -3.21
CA LYS A 6 5.41 -2.21 -4.33
C LYS A 6 6.82 -2.62 -3.88
N GLN A 7 7.11 -2.44 -2.60
CA GLN A 7 8.40 -2.72 -1.99
C GLN A 7 8.20 -3.32 -0.60
N ASP A 8 9.19 -4.07 -0.12
CA ASP A 8 9.19 -4.61 1.23
C ASP A 8 9.21 -3.46 2.24
N LEU A 9 8.24 -3.47 3.15
CA LEU A 9 8.12 -2.47 4.20
C LEU A 9 8.19 -3.14 5.57
N PRO A 10 9.30 -2.98 6.30
CA PRO A 10 9.49 -3.66 7.57
C PRO A 10 8.40 -3.24 8.56
N GLY A 11 7.70 -4.24 9.12
CA GLY A 11 6.58 -4.02 10.04
C GLY A 11 5.22 -3.80 9.39
N VAL A 12 5.12 -3.81 8.06
CA VAL A 12 3.82 -3.70 7.35
C VAL A 12 3.57 -4.90 6.43
N GLY A 13 4.54 -5.29 5.59
CA GLY A 13 4.38 -6.42 4.67
C GLY A 13 5.47 -6.49 3.61
N LYS A 14 5.35 -7.47 2.73
CA LYS A 14 6.28 -7.65 1.59
C LYS A 14 5.78 -6.99 0.32
N ALA A 15 6.68 -6.78 -0.64
CA ALA A 15 6.33 -6.35 -1.98
C ALA A 15 5.35 -7.34 -2.64
N GLY A 16 4.28 -6.82 -3.24
CA GLY A 16 3.19 -7.58 -3.86
C GLY A 16 2.06 -7.98 -2.90
N GLU A 17 2.22 -7.72 -1.60
CA GLU A 17 1.20 -8.08 -0.61
C GLU A 17 0.10 -7.00 -0.52
N ILE A 18 -1.14 -7.44 -0.40
CA ILE A 18 -2.28 -6.58 -0.09
C ILE A 18 -2.34 -6.43 1.42
N VAL A 19 -2.20 -5.19 1.89
CA VAL A 19 -2.23 -4.85 3.31
C VAL A 19 -3.28 -3.79 3.57
N THR A 20 -3.97 -3.94 4.70
CA THR A 20 -4.97 -2.96 5.16
C THR A 20 -4.30 -1.97 6.10
N VAL A 21 -4.20 -0.72 5.68
CA VAL A 21 -3.58 0.36 6.45
C VAL A 21 -4.56 1.50 6.70
N ALA A 22 -4.20 2.39 7.62
CA ALA A 22 -4.95 3.61 7.86
C ALA A 22 -4.96 4.50 6.60
N ASP A 23 -6.11 5.14 6.33
CA ASP A 23 -6.30 5.91 5.10
C ASP A 23 -5.31 7.07 4.96
N GLY A 24 -5.00 7.73 6.08
CA GLY A 24 -3.98 8.79 6.12
C GLY A 24 -2.57 8.27 5.81
N TYR A 25 -2.23 7.06 6.25
CA TYR A 25 -0.93 6.45 5.97
C TYR A 25 -0.79 6.05 4.49
N ALA A 26 -1.85 5.48 3.91
CA ALA A 26 -1.91 5.21 2.47
C ALA A 26 -1.78 6.51 1.64
N ARG A 27 -2.64 7.50 1.91
CA ARG A 27 -2.77 8.71 1.07
C ARG A 27 -1.63 9.71 1.24
N ASN A 28 -1.07 9.84 2.44
CA ASN A 28 -0.06 10.88 2.72
C ASN A 28 1.38 10.36 2.70
N TYR A 29 1.58 9.05 2.85
CA TYR A 29 2.92 8.45 2.95
C TYR A 29 3.19 7.43 1.86
N LEU A 30 2.37 6.38 1.74
CA LEU A 30 2.69 5.24 0.86
C LEU A 30 2.49 5.58 -0.63
N ILE A 31 1.33 6.14 -1.00
CA ILE A 31 0.97 6.43 -2.39
C ILE A 31 1.84 7.55 -2.99
N PRO A 32 2.04 8.71 -2.33
CA PRO A 32 2.86 9.78 -2.91
C PRO A 32 4.34 9.41 -3.05
N ARG A 33 4.83 8.48 -2.22
CA ARG A 33 6.21 7.96 -2.31
C ARG A 33 6.36 6.78 -3.27
N GLY A 34 5.27 6.32 -3.88
CA GLY A 34 5.29 5.16 -4.79
C GLY A 34 5.54 3.81 -4.11
N ILE A 35 5.45 3.76 -2.77
CA ILE A 35 5.70 2.57 -1.95
C ILE A 35 4.54 1.58 -2.04
N ALA A 36 3.32 2.08 -2.22
CA ALA A 36 2.13 1.26 -2.39
C ALA A 36 1.18 1.87 -3.43
N ILE A 37 0.29 1.04 -3.97
CA ILE A 37 -0.81 1.46 -4.83
C ILE A 37 -2.14 1.09 -4.18
N PRO A 38 -3.22 1.86 -4.38
CA PRO A 38 -4.53 1.49 -3.88
C PRO A 38 -5.01 0.17 -4.49
N ALA A 39 -5.41 -0.76 -3.64
CA ALA A 39 -6.00 -2.03 -4.04
C ALA A 39 -7.48 -1.82 -4.41
N THR A 40 -7.72 -1.13 -5.52
CA THR A 40 -9.05 -1.01 -6.14
C THR A 40 -9.33 -2.22 -7.03
N GLU A 41 -10.59 -2.56 -7.30
CA GLU A 41 -10.95 -3.69 -8.20
C GLU A 41 -10.25 -3.65 -9.57
N GLY A 42 -9.86 -2.47 -10.07
CA GLY A 42 -9.08 -2.34 -11.31
C GLY A 42 -7.56 -2.57 -11.19
N ASN A 43 -7.03 -2.71 -9.98
CA ASN A 43 -5.60 -2.92 -9.67
C ASN A 43 -5.34 -4.26 -8.95
N ILE A 44 -6.35 -5.14 -8.84
CA ILE A 44 -6.22 -6.50 -8.30
C ILE A 44 -5.78 -7.45 -9.42
#